data_AF-B9AGS6-F1
#
_entry.id   AF-B9AGS6-F1
#
_cell.length_a   1.000
_cell.length_b   1.000
_cell.length_c   1.000
_cell.angle_alpha   90.00
_cell.angle_beta   90.00
_cell.angle_gamma   90.00
#
_symmetry.space_group_name_H-M   'P 1'
#
loop_
_entity.id
_entity.type
_entity.pdbx_description
1 polymer ?
#
loop_
_entity_poly.entity_id
_entity_poly.type
_entity_poly.pdbx_seq_one_letter_code
_entity_poly.pdbx_strand_id
1 'polypeptide(L)'
;MLISVVGIIMIISTIVVVAYVGFSIVSSGITNEISSGNQYDELAELKSSYSDLESQFDGVKSLYYDNGDTAQVQKYNDARLELTKADSAIQNVQSALDSGKSSNEVDSRIDFAKEKLQNATVAYNNL
;
A
#
# COMPACT_ATOMS: atom_id res chain seq x y z
N MET A 1 6.65 -0.43 34.45
CA MET A 1 5.19 -0.56 34.32
C MET A 1 4.93 -1.36 33.06
N LEU A 2 4.25 -2.50 33.16
CA LEU A 2 3.94 -3.34 32.00
C LEU A 2 2.86 -2.64 31.19
N ILE A 3 3.22 -1.99 30.08
CA ILE A 3 2.24 -1.57 29.09
C ILE A 3 1.58 -2.87 28.62
N SER A 4 0.31 -3.03 29.00
CA SER A 4 -0.45 -4.26 28.78
C SER A 4 -0.61 -4.47 27.28
N VAL A 5 0.02 -5.53 26.77
CA VAL A 5 -0.01 -5.97 25.36
C VAL A 5 -1.45 -6.05 24.82
N VAL A 6 -2.42 -6.31 25.70
CA VAL A 6 -3.86 -6.35 25.38
C VAL A 6 -4.41 -4.98 24.94
N GLY A 7 -3.92 -3.87 25.48
CA GLY A 7 -4.36 -2.53 25.10
C GLY A 7 -3.87 -2.11 23.72
N ILE A 8 -2.69 -2.58 23.32
CA ILE A 8 -2.10 -2.32 22.00
C ILE A 8 -2.85 -3.11 20.91
N ILE A 9 -3.18 -4.38 21.17
CA ILE A 9 -3.94 -5.22 20.24
C ILE A 9 -5.31 -4.61 19.91
N MET A 10 -5.98 -3.95 20.88
CA MET A 10 -7.27 -3.31 20.63
C MET A 10 -7.19 -2.10 19.69
N ILE A 11 -6.12 -1.32 19.75
CA ILE A 11 -5.92 -0.16 18.86
C ILE A 11 -5.65 -0.63 17.44
N ILE A 12 -4.75 -1.61 17.27
CA ILE A 12 -4.44 -2.21 15.95
C ILE A 12 -5.70 -2.84 15.35
N SER A 13 -6.49 -3.56 16.15
CA SER A 13 -7.74 -4.19 15.68
C SER A 13 -8.77 -3.19 15.16
N THR A 14 -8.85 -1.99 15.76
CA THR A 14 -9.81 -0.96 15.33
C THR A 14 -9.40 -0.34 13.99
N ILE A 15 -8.09 -0.19 13.76
CA ILE A 15 -7.54 0.33 12.49
C ILE A 15 -7.70 -0.68 11.35
N VAL A 16 -7.46 -1.96 11.61
CA VAL A 16 -7.61 -3.06 10.64
C VAL A 16 -9.04 -3.15 10.08
N VAL A 17 -10.06 -2.95 10.93
CA VAL A 17 -11.46 -2.98 10.48
C VAL A 17 -11.78 -1.83 9.51
N VAL A 18 -11.22 -0.64 9.73
CA VAL A 18 -11.46 0.52 8.84
C VAL A 18 -10.75 0.32 7.49
N ALA A 19 -9.52 -0.21 7.49
CA ALA A 19 -8.80 -0.53 6.25
C ALA A 19 -9.50 -1.60 5.40
N TYR A 20 -10.11 -2.62 6.04
CA TYR A 20 -10.84 -3.69 5.34
C TYR A 20 -12.14 -3.18 4.69
N VAL A 21 -12.85 -2.26 5.34
CA VAL A 21 -14.08 -1.66 4.80
C VAL A 21 -13.79 -0.72 3.64
N GLY A 22 -12.66 0.00 3.65
CA GLY A 22 -12.26 0.88 2.54
C GLY A 22 -11.96 0.12 1.24
N PHE A 23 -11.23 -1.01 1.33
CA PHE A 23 -10.83 -1.78 0.14
C PHE A 23 -11.94 -2.68 -0.43
N SER A 24 -12.89 -3.13 0.39
CA SER A 24 -13.95 -4.07 -0.06
C SER A 24 -14.96 -3.44 -1.03
N ILE A 25 -15.01 -2.12 -1.16
CA ILE A 25 -15.98 -1.43 -2.03
C ILE A 25 -15.50 -1.42 -3.50
N VAL A 26 -14.22 -1.69 -3.77
CA VAL A 26 -13.64 -1.59 -5.12
C VAL A 26 -13.70 -2.89 -5.94
N SER A 27 -14.01 -4.05 -5.32
CA SER A 27 -14.04 -5.33 -6.06
C SER A 27 -15.35 -5.63 -6.83
N SER A 28 -16.31 -4.70 -6.92
CA SER A 28 -17.61 -4.97 -7.60
C SER A 28 -18.06 -3.87 -8.55
N GLY A 29 -17.14 -3.33 -9.36
CA GLY A 29 -17.49 -2.29 -10.33
C GLY A 29 -16.60 -2.14 -11.56
N ILE A 30 -15.66 -3.07 -11.83
CA ILE A 30 -14.83 -2.99 -13.05
C ILE A 30 -15.65 -3.51 -14.26
N THR A 31 -16.69 -2.76 -14.62
CA THR A 31 -17.27 -2.82 -15.97
C THR A 31 -16.56 -1.79 -16.82
N ASN A 32 -15.75 -2.29 -17.76
CA ASN A 32 -15.26 -1.67 -18.98
C ASN A 32 -15.67 -0.21 -19.23
N GLU A 33 -14.75 0.73 -19.06
CA GLU A 33 -14.66 1.90 -19.94
C GLU A 33 -13.20 2.34 -19.99
N ILE A 34 -12.49 1.89 -21.04
CA ILE A 34 -11.12 2.28 -21.34
C ILE A 34 -11.18 3.67 -21.99
N SER A 35 -10.98 4.70 -21.18
CA SER A 35 -10.70 6.06 -21.62
C SER A 35 -9.35 6.45 -21.02
N SER A 36 -8.46 7.05 -21.80
CA SER A 36 -7.14 7.49 -21.33
C SER A 36 -7.19 8.49 -20.16
N GLY A 37 -8.35 9.13 -19.94
CA GLY A 37 -8.62 9.90 -18.71
C GLY A 37 -8.60 9.03 -17.44
N ASN A 38 -9.09 7.79 -17.52
CA ASN A 38 -9.17 6.88 -16.37
C ASN A 38 -7.77 6.45 -15.88
N GLN A 39 -6.78 6.34 -16.77
CA GLN A 39 -5.45 5.87 -16.38
C GLN A 39 -4.70 6.88 -15.49
N TYR A 40 -4.90 8.18 -15.74
CA TYR A 40 -4.36 9.23 -14.88
C TYR A 40 -5.07 9.28 -13.53
N ASP A 41 -6.39 9.07 -13.53
CA ASP A 41 -7.17 8.99 -12.29
C ASP A 41 -6.78 7.76 -11.45
N GLU A 42 -6.61 6.59 -12.08
CA GLU A 42 -6.13 5.38 -11.42
C GLU A 42 -4.72 5.55 -10.86
N LEU A 43 -3.83 6.27 -11.57
CA LEU A 43 -2.52 6.60 -11.04
C LEU A 43 -2.60 7.54 -9.84
N ALA A 44 -3.51 8.52 -9.86
CA ALA A 44 -3.73 9.42 -8.73
C ALA A 44 -4.25 8.65 -7.51
N GLU A 45 -5.18 7.71 -7.70
CA GLU A 45 -5.69 6.83 -6.65
C GLU A 45 -4.59 5.92 -6.07
N LEU A 46 -3.76 5.33 -6.93
CA LEU A 46 -2.60 4.53 -6.52
C LEU A 46 -1.63 5.35 -5.67
N LYS A 47 -1.31 6.58 -6.08
CA LYS A 47 -0.43 7.49 -5.32
C LYS A 47 -1.03 7.89 -3.97
N SER A 48 -2.34 8.17 -3.93
CA SER A 48 -3.04 8.49 -2.69
C SER A 48 -2.98 7.30 -1.72
N SER A 49 -3.37 6.12 -2.20
CA SER A 49 -3.37 4.89 -1.40
C SER A 49 -1.97 4.50 -0.92
N TYR A 50 -0.95 4.71 -1.77
CA TYR A 50 0.45 4.57 -1.38
C TYR A 50 0.84 5.54 -0.27
N SER A 51 0.50 6.82 -0.40
CA SER A 51 0.84 7.84 0.59
C SER A 51 0.17 7.57 1.95
N ASP A 52 -1.08 7.11 1.94
CA ASP A 52 -1.80 6.71 3.15
C ASP A 52 -1.13 5.50 3.82
N LEU A 53 -0.70 4.51 3.03
CA LEU A 53 0.01 3.34 3.55
C LEU A 53 1.41 3.71 4.06
N GLU A 54 2.13 4.59 3.36
CA GLU A 54 3.43 5.10 3.80
C GLU A 54 3.32 5.80 5.15
N SER A 55 2.32 6.66 5.32
CA SER A 55 2.06 7.34 6.59
C SER A 55 1.79 6.35 7.73
N GLN A 56 1.06 5.26 7.45
CA GLN A 56 0.83 4.19 8.41
C GLN A 56 2.12 3.48 8.83
N PHE A 57 2.99 3.13 7.88
CA PHE A 57 4.31 2.56 8.19
C PHE A 57 5.14 3.51 9.06
N ASP A 58 5.19 4.79 8.69
CA ASP A 58 5.96 5.79 9.43
C ASP A 58 5.44 5.96 10.86
N GLY A 59 4.12 5.86 11.05
CA GLY A 59 3.46 5.92 12.36
C GLY A 59 3.81 4.76 13.29
N VAL A 60 4.07 3.57 12.74
CA VAL A 60 4.41 2.38 13.56
C VAL A 60 5.93 2.14 13.67
N LYS A 61 6.76 2.85 12.91
CA LYS A 61 8.22 2.65 12.86
C LYS A 61 8.88 2.61 14.24
N SER A 62 8.57 3.56 15.12
CA SER A 62 9.16 3.63 16.48
C SER A 62 8.96 2.33 17.26
N LEU A 63 7.79 1.68 17.10
CA LEU A 63 7.43 0.46 17.83
C LEU A 63 8.39 -0.71 17.55
N TYR A 64 8.93 -0.76 16.33
CA TYR A 64 9.85 -1.82 15.89
C TYR A 64 11.31 -1.48 16.17
N TYR A 65 11.66 -0.19 16.27
CA TYR A 65 13.05 0.25 16.47
C TYR A 65 13.42 0.56 17.93
N ASP A 66 12.46 0.92 18.78
CA ASP A 66 12.75 1.41 20.15
C ASP A 66 13.21 0.31 21.12
N ASN A 67 12.85 -0.95 20.85
CA ASN A 67 13.12 -2.07 21.76
C ASN A 67 14.49 -2.75 21.53
N GLY A 68 15.24 -2.36 20.49
CA GLY A 68 16.53 -2.95 20.14
C GLY A 68 16.48 -4.41 19.67
N ASP A 69 15.28 -4.95 19.45
CA ASP A 69 15.06 -6.31 18.93
C ASP A 69 15.30 -6.33 17.42
N THR A 70 16.41 -6.93 17.00
CA THR A 70 16.81 -7.03 15.60
C THR A 70 15.81 -7.80 14.75
N ALA A 71 15.06 -8.75 15.33
CA ALA A 71 14.05 -9.50 14.60
C ALA A 71 12.83 -8.62 14.28
N GLN A 72 12.42 -7.74 15.21
CA GLN A 72 11.34 -6.78 14.97
C GLN A 72 11.75 -5.71 13.95
N VAL A 73 12.97 -5.20 14.06
CA VAL A 73 13.53 -4.26 13.06
C VAL A 73 13.55 -4.90 11.67
N GLN A 74 13.98 -6.16 11.57
CA GLN A 74 14.00 -6.88 10.30
C GLN A 74 12.58 -7.09 9.75
N LYS A 75 11.62 -7.51 10.59
CA LYS A 75 10.21 -7.66 10.21
C LYS A 75 9.64 -6.37 9.62
N TYR A 76 9.90 -5.23 10.26
CA TYR A 76 9.50 -3.91 9.74
C TYR A 76 10.16 -3.60 8.40
N ASN A 77 11.48 -3.83 8.28
CA ASN A 77 12.22 -3.56 7.06
C ASN A 77 11.75 -4.40 5.87
N ASP A 78 11.45 -5.67 6.11
CA ASP A 78 10.93 -6.59 5.08
C ASP A 78 9.55 -6.13 4.60
N ALA A 79 8.70 -5.64 5.50
CA ALA A 79 7.41 -5.06 5.10
C ALA A 79 7.58 -3.71 4.37
N ARG A 80 8.50 -2.85 4.82
CA ARG A 80 8.79 -1.56 4.14
C ARG A 80 9.42 -1.79 2.76
N LEU A 81 10.12 -2.91 2.55
CA LEU A 81 10.62 -3.30 1.23
C LEU A 81 9.47 -3.54 0.24
N GLU A 82 8.37 -4.16 0.66
CA GLU A 82 7.19 -4.31 -0.19
C GLU A 82 6.56 -2.96 -0.54
N LEU A 83 6.52 -2.01 0.40
CA LEU A 83 6.09 -0.64 0.12
C LEU A 83 6.98 0.03 -0.93
N THR A 84 8.30 -0.10 -0.83
CA THR A 84 9.24 0.44 -1.83
C THR A 84 9.04 -0.19 -3.22
N LYS A 85 8.69 -1.48 -3.29
CA LYS A 85 8.35 -2.14 -4.56
C LYS A 85 7.05 -1.57 -5.16
N ALA A 86 6.06 -1.27 -4.33
CA ALA A 86 4.84 -0.61 -4.76
C ALA A 86 5.12 0.78 -5.35
N ASP A 87 5.92 1.60 -4.67
CA ASP A 87 6.36 2.91 -5.20
C ASP A 87 7.04 2.77 -6.56
N SER A 88 8.00 1.84 -6.68
CA SER A 88 8.70 1.58 -7.93
C SER A 88 7.73 1.21 -9.06
N ALA A 89 6.69 0.43 -8.77
CA ALA A 89 5.67 0.06 -9.76
C ALA A 89 4.80 1.27 -10.16
N ILE A 90 4.40 2.11 -9.20
CA ILE A 90 3.65 3.35 -9.44
C ILE A 90 4.46 4.32 -10.31
N GLN A 91 5.76 4.48 -10.04
CA GLN A 91 6.64 5.29 -10.88
C GLN A 91 6.76 4.73 -12.32
N ASN A 92 6.73 3.41 -12.48
CA ASN A 92 6.72 2.78 -13.80
C ASN A 92 5.44 3.07 -14.60
N VAL A 93 4.29 3.24 -13.93
CA VAL A 93 3.04 3.69 -14.56
C VAL A 93 3.17 5.13 -15.01
N GLN A 94 3.62 6.04 -14.12
CA GLN A 94 3.84 7.45 -14.45
C GLN A 94 4.76 7.59 -15.67
N SER A 95 5.90 6.90 -15.66
CA SER A 95 6.85 6.92 -16.76
C SER A 95 6.24 6.43 -18.09
N ALA A 96 5.36 5.43 -18.04
CA ALA A 96 4.68 4.93 -19.22
C ALA A 96 3.67 5.94 -19.80
N LEU A 97 2.90 6.58 -18.94
CA LEU A 97 1.99 7.68 -19.32
C LEU A 97 2.77 8.86 -19.92
N ASP A 98 3.84 9.31 -19.25
CA ASP A 98 4.68 10.43 -19.68
C ASP A 98 5.38 10.15 -21.02
N SER A 99 5.76 8.89 -21.25
CA SER A 99 6.39 8.44 -22.50
C SER A 99 5.38 8.18 -23.62
N GLY A 100 4.09 8.40 -23.38
CA GLY A 100 3.03 8.16 -24.37
C GLY A 100 2.92 6.69 -24.79
N LYS A 101 3.16 5.76 -23.87
CA LYS A 101 2.97 4.32 -24.12
C LYS A 101 1.52 4.02 -24.49
N SER A 102 1.31 2.89 -25.17
CA SER A 102 -0.04 2.46 -25.55
C SER A 102 -0.91 2.23 -24.31
N SER A 103 -2.22 2.48 -24.40
CA SER A 103 -3.17 2.27 -23.29
C SER A 103 -2.99 0.90 -22.65
N ASN A 104 -2.97 -0.17 -23.45
CA ASN A 104 -2.82 -1.54 -22.95
C ASN A 104 -1.53 -1.77 -22.14
N GLU A 105 -0.43 -1.11 -22.53
CA GLU A 105 0.84 -1.20 -21.79
C GLU A 105 0.77 -0.46 -20.46
N VAL A 106 0.11 0.71 -20.44
CA VAL A 106 -0.13 1.47 -19.22
C VAL A 106 -1.08 0.71 -18.29
N ASP A 107 -2.18 0.14 -18.80
CA ASP A 107 -3.14 -0.67 -18.05
C ASP A 107 -2.45 -1.85 -17.36
N SER A 108 -1.61 -2.59 -18.09
CA SER A 108 -0.85 -3.71 -17.51
C SER A 108 0.10 -3.27 -16.39
N ARG A 109 0.67 -2.07 -16.48
CA ARG A 109 1.53 -1.51 -15.42
C ARG A 109 0.70 -1.03 -14.24
N ILE A 110 -0.50 -0.50 -14.47
CA ILE A 110 -1.46 -0.12 -13.41
C ILE A 110 -1.85 -1.35 -12.61
N ASP A 111 -2.22 -2.44 -13.28
CA ASP A 111 -2.58 -3.70 -12.61
C ASP A 111 -1.42 -4.25 -11.78
N PHE A 112 -0.20 -4.20 -12.33
CA PHE A 112 1.01 -4.60 -11.59
C PHE A 112 1.27 -3.70 -10.37
N ALA A 113 1.07 -2.38 -10.50
CA ALA A 113 1.22 -1.46 -9.38
C ALA A 113 0.18 -1.71 -8.28
N LYS A 114 -1.07 -2.00 -8.65
CA LYS A 114 -2.13 -2.40 -7.72
C LYS A 114 -1.76 -3.68 -6.96
N GLU A 115 -1.25 -4.69 -7.66
CA GLU A 115 -0.77 -5.94 -7.05
C GLU A 115 0.35 -5.67 -6.03
N LYS A 116 1.34 -4.83 -6.37
CA LYS A 116 2.43 -4.49 -5.43
C LYS A 116 1.95 -3.68 -4.24
N LEU A 117 1.02 -2.76 -4.43
CA LEU A 117 0.43 -2.02 -3.32
C LEU A 117 -0.40 -2.94 -2.40
N GLN A 118 -1.11 -3.92 -2.96
CA GLN A 118 -1.79 -4.95 -2.17
C GLN A 118 -0.80 -5.78 -1.36
N ASN A 119 0.33 -6.20 -1.95
CA ASN A 119 1.36 -6.93 -1.23
C ASN A 119 1.96 -6.11 -0.09
N ALA A 120 2.24 -4.82 -0.33
CA ALA A 120 2.69 -3.90 0.72
C ALA A 120 1.66 -3.75 1.85
N THR A 121 0.38 -3.68 1.51
CA THR A 121 -0.72 -3.61 2.48
C THR A 121 -0.80 -4.88 3.32
N VAL A 122 -0.69 -6.06 2.68
CA VAL A 122 -0.64 -7.35 3.39
C VAL A 122 0.60 -7.42 4.28
N ALA A 123 1.75 -6.96 3.81
CA ALA A 123 2.98 -6.94 4.60
C ALA A 123 2.84 -6.03 5.84
N TYR A 124 2.24 -4.84 5.69
CA TYR A 124 1.89 -3.96 6.79
C TYR A 124 0.94 -4.62 7.79
N ASN A 125 -0.12 -5.27 7.31
CA ASN A 125 -1.09 -5.95 8.17
C ASN A 125 -0.51 -7.13 8.95
N ASN A 126 0.65 -7.66 8.52
CA ASN A 126 1.36 -8.73 9.19
C ASN A 126 2.41 -8.21 10.20
N LEU A 127 2.60 -6.90 10.33
CA LEU A 127 3.45 -6.29 11.36
C LEU A 127 2.86 -6.47 12.76
#